data_AF-A0A6B3IPM4-F1
#
_entry.id   AF-A0A6B3IPM4-F1
#
_cell.length_a   1.000
_cell.length_b   1.000
_cell.length_c   1.000
_cell.angle_alpha   90.00
_cell.angle_beta   90.00
_cell.angle_gamma   90.00
#
_symmetry.space_group_name_H-M   'P 1'
#
loop_
_entity.id
_entity.type
_entity.pdbx_description
1 polymer ?
#
loop_
_entity_poly.entity_id
_entity_poly.type
_entity_poly.pdbx_seq_one_letter_code
_entity_poly.pdbx_strand_id
1 'polypeptide(L)'
;ATDAQHALAQLGRSAMVLEAHLPARSADPVPGAAQLAEALRRATEKGAKAVRERRLPDWQPVVDAVAHWDMPTPAEDGTTPVGDPVVRRGAALLLEALEEFTRALDERGGSTRVSSTLAEH
;
A
#
# COMPACT_ATOMS: atom_id res chain seq x y z
N ALA A 1 -14.49 -13.81 -1.79
CA ALA A 1 -14.66 -12.64 -0.90
C ALA A 1 -13.67 -12.69 0.26
N THR A 2 -13.57 -13.84 0.93
CA THR A 2 -12.68 -14.09 2.08
C THR A 2 -11.21 -13.81 1.79
N ASP A 3 -10.68 -14.18 0.61
CA ASP A 3 -9.25 -14.00 0.29
C ASP A 3 -8.83 -12.53 0.19
N ALA A 4 -9.68 -11.69 -0.41
CA ALA A 4 -9.41 -10.25 -0.56
C ALA A 4 -9.50 -9.52 0.80
N GLN A 5 -10.45 -9.90 1.65
CA GLN A 5 -10.54 -9.37 3.01
C GLN A 5 -9.38 -9.86 3.89
N HIS A 6 -8.93 -11.11 3.69
CA HIS A 6 -7.79 -11.67 4.39
C HIS A 6 -6.48 -11.00 3.94
N ALA A 7 -6.31 -10.73 2.64
CA ALA A 7 -5.18 -9.98 2.09
C ALA A 7 -5.14 -8.55 2.63
N LEU A 8 -6.27 -7.84 2.67
CA LEU A 8 -6.35 -6.50 3.27
C LEU A 8 -6.05 -6.52 4.78
N ALA A 9 -6.50 -7.54 5.51
CA ALA A 9 -6.19 -7.71 6.93
C ALA A 9 -4.71 -8.03 7.17
N GLN A 10 -4.07 -8.78 6.27
CA GLN A 10 -2.62 -9.00 6.30
C GLN A 10 -1.84 -7.73 5.99
N LEU A 11 -2.31 -6.93 5.02
CA LEU A 11 -1.67 -5.68 4.63
C LEU A 11 -1.72 -4.63 5.75
N GLY A 12 -2.84 -4.55 6.47
CA GLY A 12 -2.97 -3.74 7.69
C GLY A 12 -2.06 -4.21 8.84
N ARG A 13 -1.80 -5.53 8.96
CA ARG A 13 -0.82 -6.08 9.91
C ARG A 13 0.62 -5.76 9.52
N SER A 14 0.96 -5.80 8.23
CA SER A 14 2.27 -5.38 7.74
C SER A 14 2.53 -3.89 8.00
N ALA A 15 1.50 -3.04 7.90
CA ALA A 15 1.58 -1.63 8.31
C ALA A 15 1.83 -1.46 9.82
N MET A 16 1.26 -2.31 10.69
CA MET A 16 1.62 -2.33 12.12
C MET A 16 3.03 -2.85 12.38
N VAL A 17 3.56 -3.77 11.56
CA VAL A 17 4.96 -4.23 11.68
C VAL A 17 5.95 -3.11 11.32
N LEU A 18 5.54 -2.20 10.42
CA LEU A 18 6.25 -0.93 10.18
C LEU A 18 6.20 0.00 11.41
N GLU A 19 5.11 0.02 12.18
CA GLU A 19 5.06 0.72 13.48
C GLU A 19 5.91 0.02 14.58
N ALA A 20 5.99 -1.31 14.56
CA ALA A 20 6.75 -2.10 15.54
C ALA A 20 8.29 -2.04 15.34
N HIS A 21 8.75 -1.47 14.23
CA HIS A 21 10.14 -1.08 14.00
C HIS A 21 10.45 0.36 14.40
N LEU A 22 9.60 1.00 15.21
CA LEU A 22 10.08 2.11 16.04
C LEU A 22 11.23 1.55 16.89
N PRO A 23 12.49 1.92 16.61
CA PRO A 23 13.56 1.57 17.52
C PRO A 23 13.20 2.22 18.86
N ALA A 24 13.69 1.64 19.96
CA ALA A 24 13.42 2.05 21.35
C ALA A 24 13.01 3.53 21.47
N ARG A 25 11.99 3.85 22.28
CA ARG A 25 11.35 5.17 22.62
C ARG A 25 12.16 6.49 22.49
N SER A 26 13.45 6.42 22.22
CA SER A 26 14.48 7.42 21.93
C SER A 26 15.00 7.44 20.47
N ALA A 27 14.45 6.66 19.53
CA ALA A 27 14.86 6.74 18.13
C ALA A 27 14.03 7.77 17.38
N ASP A 28 14.72 8.60 16.60
CA ASP A 28 14.07 9.66 15.85
C ASP A 28 13.03 9.07 14.89
N PRO A 29 11.79 9.60 14.87
CA PRO A 29 10.78 9.16 13.93
C PRO A 29 11.30 9.33 12.52
N VAL A 30 11.20 8.28 11.69
CA VAL A 30 11.69 8.34 10.31
C VAL A 30 10.92 9.46 9.58
N PRO A 31 11.61 10.53 9.13
CA PRO A 31 10.95 11.65 8.47
C PRO A 31 10.15 11.15 7.27
N GLY A 32 8.89 11.55 7.12
CA GLY A 32 8.01 11.12 6.02
C GLY A 32 7.16 9.86 6.28
N ALA A 33 7.49 9.04 7.29
CA ALA A 33 6.74 7.80 7.58
C ALA A 33 5.26 8.05 7.94
N ALA A 34 4.97 9.13 8.68
CA ALA A 34 3.60 9.49 9.04
C ALA A 34 2.74 9.85 7.81
N GLN A 35 3.34 10.45 6.79
CA GLN A 35 2.65 10.84 5.56
C GLN A 35 2.31 9.60 4.72
N LEU A 36 3.25 8.66 4.62
CA LEU A 36 2.99 7.36 4.00
C LEU A 36 1.90 6.58 4.73
N ALA A 37 1.95 6.51 6.07
CA ALA A 37 0.96 5.81 6.88
C ALA A 37 -0.46 6.36 6.65
N GLU A 38 -0.61 7.69 6.64
CA GLU A 38 -1.89 8.33 6.40
C GLU A 38 -2.37 8.15 4.94
N ALA A 39 -1.47 8.20 3.96
CA ALA A 39 -1.79 7.92 2.56
C ALA A 39 -2.31 6.48 2.38
N LEU A 40 -1.62 5.50 2.98
CA LEU A 40 -2.01 4.09 2.95
C LEU A 40 -3.37 3.86 3.61
N ARG A 41 -3.61 4.47 4.77
CA ARG A 41 -4.90 4.38 5.47
C ARG A 41 -6.05 4.91 4.60
N ARG A 42 -5.91 6.11 4.04
CA ARG A 42 -6.94 6.69 3.17
C ARG A 42 -7.17 5.89 1.90
N ALA A 43 -6.08 5.39 1.30
CA ALA A 43 -6.16 4.58 0.09
C ALA A 43 -6.87 3.25 0.36
N THR A 44 -6.58 2.57 1.47
CA THR A 44 -7.26 1.31 1.83
C THR A 44 -8.73 1.50 2.19
N GLU A 45 -9.11 2.58 2.88
CA GLU A 45 -10.51 2.94 3.13
C GLU A 45 -11.29 3.14 1.81
N LYS A 46 -10.71 3.91 0.86
CA LYS A 46 -11.27 4.13 -0.48
C LYS A 46 -11.29 2.84 -1.30
N GLY A 47 -10.23 2.04 -1.24
CA GLY A 47 -10.11 0.75 -1.93
C GLY A 47 -11.17 -0.24 -1.47
N ALA A 48 -11.42 -0.35 -0.17
CA ALA A 48 -12.49 -1.18 0.37
C ALA A 48 -13.88 -0.75 -0.16
N LYS A 49 -14.11 0.56 -0.33
CA LYS A 49 -15.33 1.07 -0.97
C LYS A 49 -15.37 0.70 -2.47
N ALA A 50 -14.27 0.88 -3.21
CA ALA A 50 -14.20 0.54 -4.63
C ALA A 50 -14.52 -0.94 -4.87
N VAL A 51 -13.94 -1.85 -4.07
CA VAL A 51 -14.21 -3.30 -4.15
C VAL A 51 -15.69 -3.61 -3.95
N ARG A 52 -16.34 -2.99 -2.95
CA ARG A 52 -17.79 -3.18 -2.72
C ARG A 52 -18.63 -2.71 -3.91
N GLU A 53 -18.18 -1.68 -4.61
CA GLU A 53 -18.81 -1.14 -5.81
C GLU A 53 -18.38 -1.85 -7.11
N ARG A 54 -17.64 -2.96 -7.01
CA ARG A 54 -17.08 -3.71 -8.16
C ARG A 54 -16.18 -2.87 -9.08
N ARG A 55 -15.46 -1.91 -8.49
CA ARG A 55 -14.46 -1.08 -9.16
C ARG A 55 -13.07 -1.46 -8.66
N LEU A 56 -12.06 -1.26 -9.50
CA LEU A 56 -10.67 -1.41 -9.08
C LEU A 56 -10.26 -0.26 -8.14
N PRO A 57 -9.53 -0.55 -7.04
CA PRO A 57 -8.93 0.47 -6.19
C PRO A 57 -7.91 1.33 -6.94
N ASP A 58 -7.75 2.58 -6.50
CA ASP A 58 -6.68 3.47 -6.94
C ASP A 58 -5.63 3.58 -5.83
N TRP A 59 -4.38 3.23 -6.17
CA TRP A 59 -3.23 3.26 -5.28
C TRP A 59 -2.25 4.39 -5.57
N GLN A 60 -2.53 5.26 -6.56
CA GLN A 60 -1.66 6.37 -6.93
C GLN A 60 -1.25 7.24 -5.73
N PRO A 61 -2.13 7.58 -4.77
CA PRO A 61 -1.73 8.36 -3.60
C PRO A 61 -0.66 7.69 -2.72
N VAL A 62 -0.59 6.35 -2.70
CA VAL A 62 0.43 5.60 -1.96
C VAL A 62 1.75 5.60 -2.73
N VAL A 63 1.69 5.44 -4.05
CA VAL A 63 2.86 5.55 -4.94
C VAL A 63 3.50 6.93 -4.81
N ASP A 64 2.69 7.98 -4.83
CA ASP A 64 3.16 9.37 -4.69
C ASP A 64 3.80 9.61 -3.31
N ALA A 65 3.21 9.05 -2.25
CA ALA A 65 3.76 9.16 -0.89
C ALA A 65 5.11 8.43 -0.75
N VAL A 66 5.26 7.25 -1.36
CA VAL A 66 6.54 6.53 -1.41
C VAL A 66 7.57 7.33 -2.21
N ALA A 67 7.20 7.86 -3.37
CA ALA A 67 8.08 8.65 -4.20
C ALA A 67 8.55 9.94 -3.49
N HIS A 68 7.66 10.61 -2.77
CA HIS A 68 7.99 11.79 -1.98
C HIS A 68 8.92 11.46 -0.81
N TRP A 69 8.74 10.29 -0.18
CA TRP A 69 9.60 9.85 0.90
C TRP A 69 11.00 9.45 0.43
N ASP A 70 11.11 8.86 -0.76
CA ASP A 70 12.38 8.48 -1.37
C ASP A 70 13.18 9.68 -1.89
N MET A 71 12.59 10.88 -1.92
CA MET A 71 13.30 12.10 -2.30
C MET A 71 14.30 12.50 -1.21
N PRO A 72 15.58 12.68 -1.57
CA PRO A 72 16.57 13.16 -0.63
C PRO A 72 16.20 14.55 -0.11
N THR A 73 15.92 14.65 1.19
CA THR A 73 15.74 15.93 1.88
C THR A 73 17.11 16.39 2.37
N PRO A 74 17.62 17.57 1.95
CA PRO A 74 18.86 18.09 2.51
C PRO A 74 18.70 18.24 4.01
N ALA A 75 19.59 17.63 4.79
CA ALA A 75 19.71 17.93 6.21
C ALA A 75 20.21 19.38 6.36
N GLU A 76 19.94 19.99 7.52
CA GLU A 76 20.34 21.40 7.78
C GLU A 76 21.85 21.62 7.69
N ASP A 77 22.65 20.55 7.77
CA ASP A 77 24.11 20.56 7.62
C ASP A 77 24.59 20.41 6.16
N GLY A 78 23.67 20.36 5.18
CA GLY A 78 23.99 20.19 3.76
C GLY A 78 24.27 18.73 3.35
N THR A 79 24.20 17.78 4.28
CA THR A 79 24.30 16.36 3.99
C THR A 79 22.97 15.87 3.43
N THR A 80 23.01 15.01 2.42
CA THR A 80 21.81 14.34 1.94
C THR A 80 21.71 12.96 2.62
N PRO A 81 20.76 12.74 3.55
CA PRO A 81 20.58 11.43 4.14
C PRO A 81 20.16 10.45 3.04
N VAL A 82 20.95 9.39 2.86
CA VAL A 82 20.52 8.26 2.03
C VAL A 82 19.46 7.52 2.83
N GLY A 83 18.21 7.53 2.36
CA GLY A 83 17.10 6.84 3.04
C GLY A 83 17.42 5.36 3.31
N ASP A 84 16.98 4.85 4.46
CA ASP A 84 17.29 3.50 4.95
C ASP A 84 16.92 2.44 3.89
N PRO A 85 17.86 1.58 3.44
CA PRO A 85 17.61 0.58 2.40
C PRO A 85 16.54 -0.46 2.80
N VAL A 86 16.39 -0.75 4.10
CA VAL A 86 15.35 -1.65 4.62
C VAL A 86 13.97 -1.02 4.44
N VAL A 87 13.86 0.27 4.75
CA VAL A 87 12.62 1.03 4.60
C VAL A 87 12.22 1.13 3.12
N ARG A 88 13.18 1.43 2.24
CA ARG A 88 12.95 1.45 0.78
C ARG A 88 12.48 0.11 0.26
N ARG A 89 13.09 -0.99 0.72
CA ARG A 89 12.66 -2.35 0.36
C ARG A 89 11.25 -2.65 0.86
N GLY A 90 10.91 -2.22 2.08
CA GLY A 90 9.57 -2.35 2.65
C GLY A 90 8.51 -1.61 1.82
N ALA A 91 8.81 -0.39 1.36
CA ALA A 91 7.92 0.39 0.50
C ALA A 91 7.69 -0.28 -0.87
N ALA A 92 8.75 -0.84 -1.49
CA ALA A 92 8.62 -1.58 -2.74
C ALA A 92 7.70 -2.81 -2.59
N LEU A 93 7.91 -3.62 -1.55
CA LEU A 93 7.08 -4.80 -1.26
C LEU A 93 5.60 -4.43 -1.00
N LEU A 94 5.35 -3.29 -0.35
CA LEU A 94 4.01 -2.77 -0.15
C LEU A 94 3.33 -2.44 -1.49
N LEU A 95 4.02 -1.75 -2.40
CA LEU A 95 3.48 -1.39 -3.71
C LEU A 95 3.21 -2.63 -4.57
N GLU A 96 4.13 -3.60 -4.58
CA GLU A 96 3.94 -4.90 -5.25
C GLU A 96 2.68 -5.61 -4.74
N ALA A 97 2.48 -5.67 -3.42
CA ALA A 97 1.30 -6.32 -2.83
C ALA A 97 -0.02 -5.61 -3.20
N LEU A 98 -0.02 -4.27 -3.30
CA LEU A 98 -1.19 -3.50 -3.74
C LEU A 98 -1.53 -3.74 -5.22
N GLU A 99 -0.51 -3.86 -6.07
CA GLU A 99 -0.68 -4.21 -7.48
C GLU A 99 -1.23 -5.64 -7.65
N GLU A 100 -0.64 -6.61 -6.95
CA GLU A 100 -1.13 -8.00 -6.95
C GLU A 100 -2.59 -8.10 -6.49
N PHE A 101 -2.97 -7.33 -5.48
CA PHE A 101 -4.35 -7.25 -5.03
C PHE A 101 -5.30 -6.74 -6.13
N THR A 102 -4.92 -5.66 -6.83
CA THR A 102 -5.72 -5.12 -7.95
C THR A 102 -5.83 -6.13 -9.09
N ARG A 103 -4.73 -6.80 -9.43
CA ARG A 103 -4.71 -7.84 -10.47
C ARG A 103 -5.63 -9.00 -10.13
N ALA A 104 -5.59 -9.51 -8.89
CA ALA A 104 -6.47 -10.59 -8.45
C ALA A 104 -7.96 -10.20 -8.47
N LEU A 105 -8.27 -8.93 -8.19
CA LEU A 105 -9.65 -8.41 -8.31
C LEU A 105 -10.11 -8.36 -9.76
N ASP A 106 -9.26 -7.94 -10.68
CA ASP A 106 -9.58 -7.87 -12.11
C ASP A 106 -9.81 -9.28 -12.68
N GLU A 107 -8.93 -10.24 -12.37
CA GLU A 107 -9.07 -11.65 -12.77
C GLU A 107 -10.40 -12.27 -12.26
N ARG A 108 -10.78 -12.00 -11.01
CA ARG A 108 -12.08 -12.43 -10.42
C ARG A 108 -13.27 -11.77 -11.11
N GLY A 109 -13.18 -10.48 -11.42
CA GLY A 109 -14.22 -9.71 -12.13
C GLY A 109 -14.42 -10.21 -13.56
N GLY A 110 -13.33 -10.48 -14.27
CA GLY A 110 -13.32 -11.09 -15.59
C GLY A 110 -13.95 -12.48 -15.61
N SER A 111 -13.55 -13.37 -14.69
CA SER A 111 -14.13 -14.72 -14.56
C SER A 111 -15.65 -14.71 -14.30
N THR A 112 -16.13 -13.78 -13.47
CA THR A 112 -17.57 -13.64 -13.19
C THR A 112 -18.34 -13.17 -14.43
N ARG A 113 -17.78 -12.24 -15.21
CA ARG A 113 -18.38 -11.75 -16.45
C ARG A 113 -18.47 -12.84 -17.52
N VAL A 114 -17.40 -13.62 -17.71
CA VAL A 114 -17.35 -14.76 -18.66
C VAL A 114 -18.36 -15.84 -18.29
N SER A 115 -18.49 -16.16 -16.99
CA SER A 115 -19.48 -17.13 -16.51
C SER A 115 -20.92 -16.66 -16.74
N SER A 116 -21.19 -15.36 -16.61
CA SER A 116 -22.50 -14.77 -16.90
C SER A 116 -22.84 -14.86 -18.39
N THR A 117 -21.89 -14.56 -19.29
CA THR A 117 -22.12 -14.63 -20.74
C THR A 117 -22.32 -16.07 -21.24
N LEU A 118 -21.76 -17.07 -20.57
CA LEU A 118 -21.93 -18.47 -20.93
C LEU A 118 -23.23 -19.09 -20.38
N ALA A 119 -23.86 -18.47 -19.38
CA ALA A 119 -25.15 -18.92 -18.83
C ALA A 119 -26.37 -18.35 -19.58
N GLU A 120 -26.17 -17.39 -20.50
CA GLU A 120 -27.22 -16.81 -21.35
C GLU A 120 -27.35 -17.47 -22.73
N HIS A 121 -26.66 -18.59 -22.97
CA HIS A 121 -26.72 -19.41 -24.18
C HIS A 121 -27.13 -20.85 -23.87
#